data_AF-A0A1Y5E9P8-F1
#
_entry.id   AF-A0A1Y5E9P8-F1
#
_cell.length_a   1.000
_cell.length_b   1.000
_cell.length_c   1.000
_cell.angle_alpha   90.00
_cell.angle_beta   90.00
_cell.angle_gamma   90.00
#
_symmetry.space_group_name_H-M   'P 1'
#
loop_
_entity.id
_entity.type
_entity.pdbx_description
1 polymer ?
#
loop_
_entity_poly.entity_id
_entity_poly.type
_entity_poly.pdbx_seq_one_letter_code
_entity_poly.pdbx_strand_id
1 'polypeptide(L)'
;MKKVDSEVKSFLGIKSLDEDHDAIFNYIEQLQALVNEPKNHEYAIGILERLLAFFLAHVIKEEQQLQQYLPTNIVKEHILQHQDELDYLDESIISLKVKISSNNIQTIVDQLNQEFKNHIYRYDRNIMQKIIKIQNSKH
;
A
#
# COMPACT_ATOMS: atom_id res chain seq x y z
N MET A 1 -18.23 -9.20 -18.03
CA MET A 1 -17.32 -8.80 -16.92
C MET A 1 -15.97 -9.52 -16.93
N LYS A 2 -15.87 -10.84 -17.16
CA LYS A 2 -14.58 -11.57 -17.08
C LYS A 2 -13.46 -11.20 -18.09
N LYS A 3 -13.80 -10.66 -19.27
CA LYS A 3 -12.78 -10.38 -20.32
C LYS A 3 -11.98 -9.11 -20.08
N VAL A 4 -12.64 -8.05 -19.60
CA VAL A 4 -12.00 -6.75 -19.34
C VAL A 4 -10.99 -6.86 -18.20
N ASP A 5 -11.31 -7.56 -17.11
CA ASP A 5 -10.37 -7.79 -15.99
C ASP A 5 -9.12 -8.57 -16.43
N SER A 6 -9.27 -9.51 -17.37
CA SER A 6 -8.18 -10.35 -17.86
C SER A 6 -7.22 -9.60 -18.78
N GLU A 7 -7.74 -8.73 -19.66
CA GLU A 7 -6.90 -7.96 -20.60
C GLU A 7 -6.15 -6.84 -19.88
N VAL A 8 -6.76 -6.22 -18.86
CA VAL A 8 -6.14 -5.19 -18.02
C VAL A 8 -4.95 -5.75 -17.23
N LYS A 9 -5.10 -6.93 -16.60
CA LYS A 9 -4.02 -7.59 -15.85
C LYS A 9 -2.79 -7.92 -16.69
N SER A 10 -2.98 -8.17 -17.99
CA SER A 10 -1.90 -8.55 -18.92
C SER A 10 -1.14 -7.35 -19.49
N PHE A 11 -1.76 -6.17 -19.57
CA PHE A 11 -1.22 -5.05 -20.38
C PHE A 11 -0.35 -4.07 -19.58
N LEU A 12 -0.42 -4.09 -18.24
CA LEU A 12 0.16 -3.05 -17.37
C LEU A 12 1.19 -3.55 -16.35
N GLY A 13 1.64 -4.81 -16.38
CA GLY A 13 2.58 -5.34 -15.37
C GLY A 13 1.98 -5.47 -13.96
N ILE A 14 0.64 -5.43 -13.85
CA ILE A 14 -0.15 -5.48 -12.60
C ILE A 14 0.17 -6.72 -11.76
N LYS A 15 0.64 -7.82 -12.36
CA LYS A 15 1.05 -9.01 -11.61
C LYS A 15 2.11 -8.67 -10.55
N SER A 16 3.01 -7.73 -10.83
CA SER A 16 4.03 -7.28 -9.88
C SER A 16 3.52 -6.32 -8.82
N LEU A 17 2.32 -5.72 -9.00
CA LEU A 17 1.65 -4.90 -7.98
C LEU A 17 0.81 -5.79 -7.06
N ASP A 18 0.13 -6.80 -7.62
CA ASP A 18 -0.57 -7.83 -6.85
C ASP A 18 0.41 -8.54 -5.87
N GLU A 19 1.64 -8.85 -6.32
CA GLU A 19 2.70 -9.43 -5.47
C GLU A 19 3.20 -8.48 -4.37
N ASP A 20 3.31 -7.17 -4.66
CA ASP A 20 3.71 -6.17 -3.67
C ASP A 20 2.61 -5.98 -2.60
N HIS A 21 1.34 -6.01 -3.00
CA HIS A 21 0.20 -5.95 -2.08
C HIS A 21 0.13 -7.14 -1.13
N ASP A 22 0.36 -8.35 -1.62
CA ASP A 22 0.42 -9.54 -0.77
C ASP A 22 1.56 -9.42 0.26
N ALA A 23 2.70 -8.87 -0.14
CA ALA A 23 3.84 -8.64 0.76
C ALA A 23 3.51 -7.59 1.85
N ILE A 24 2.78 -6.53 1.52
CA ILE A 24 2.30 -5.53 2.50
C ILE A 24 1.45 -6.20 3.58
N PHE A 25 0.46 -7.02 3.21
CA PHE A 25 -0.40 -7.69 4.20
C PHE A 25 0.37 -8.72 5.04
N ASN A 26 1.37 -9.39 4.48
CA ASN A 26 2.24 -10.27 5.26
C ASN A 26 2.99 -9.52 6.39
N TYR A 27 3.46 -8.29 6.15
CA TYR A 27 4.03 -7.48 7.24
C TYR A 27 3.00 -7.17 8.33
N ILE A 28 1.75 -6.89 7.94
CA ILE A 28 0.65 -6.62 8.90
C ILE A 28 0.30 -7.88 9.69
N GLU A 29 0.30 -9.06 9.06
CA GLU A 29 0.11 -10.35 9.74
C GLU A 29 1.24 -10.64 10.75
N GLN A 30 2.49 -10.32 10.40
CA GLN A 30 3.61 -10.42 11.33
C GLN A 30 3.42 -9.51 12.55
N LEU A 31 2.92 -8.28 12.37
CA LEU A 31 2.57 -7.39 13.49
C LEU A 31 1.45 -7.97 14.35
N GLN A 32 0.40 -8.49 13.71
CA GLN A 32 -0.74 -9.11 14.40
C GLN A 32 -0.30 -10.28 15.28
N ALA A 33 0.66 -11.09 14.81
CA ALA A 33 1.21 -12.21 15.57
C ALA A 33 1.94 -11.76 16.85
N LEU A 34 2.45 -10.52 16.90
CA LEU A 34 3.14 -9.98 18.07
C LEU A 34 2.20 -9.45 19.15
N VAL A 35 0.93 -9.17 18.84
CA VAL A 35 -0.01 -8.55 19.81
C VAL A 35 -0.05 -9.31 21.13
N ASN A 36 -0.09 -10.64 21.08
CA ASN A 36 -0.19 -11.51 22.25
C ASN A 36 1.16 -12.07 22.74
N GLU A 37 2.29 -11.55 22.24
CA GLU A 37 3.65 -12.01 22.58
C GLU A 37 4.51 -10.88 23.17
N PRO A 38 4.28 -10.46 24.44
CA PRO A 38 4.94 -9.29 25.04
C PRO A 38 6.47 -9.30 24.98
N LYS A 39 7.08 -10.47 25.13
CA LYS A 39 8.53 -10.67 25.03
C LYS A 39 9.12 -10.30 23.67
N ASN A 40 8.28 -10.20 22.64
CA ASN A 40 8.65 -9.98 21.25
C ASN A 40 8.17 -8.63 20.72
N HIS A 41 7.53 -7.79 21.55
CA HIS A 41 6.94 -6.54 21.08
C HIS A 41 7.96 -5.56 20.50
N GLU A 42 9.23 -5.62 20.93
CA GLU A 42 10.30 -4.80 20.35
C GLU A 42 10.51 -5.06 18.86
N TYR A 43 10.21 -6.28 18.38
CA TYR A 43 10.29 -6.61 16.95
C TYR A 43 9.24 -5.90 16.10
N ALA A 44 8.14 -5.41 16.70
CA ALA A 44 7.08 -4.74 15.96
C ALA A 44 7.58 -3.44 15.30
N ILE A 45 8.49 -2.70 15.95
CA ILE A 45 9.13 -1.51 15.35
C ILE A 45 9.92 -1.91 14.11
N GLY A 46 10.75 -2.95 14.22
CA GLY A 46 11.55 -3.43 13.08
C GLY A 46 10.70 -3.97 11.93
N ILE A 47 9.51 -4.52 12.20
CA ILE A 47 8.55 -4.91 11.16
C ILE A 47 7.98 -3.66 10.46
N LEU A 48 7.56 -2.64 11.21
CA LEU A 48 7.05 -1.39 10.65
C LEU A 48 8.10 -0.65 9.80
N GLU A 49 9.35 -0.58 10.26
CA GLU A 49 10.44 0.05 9.50
C GLU A 49 10.71 -0.68 8.18
N ARG A 50 10.62 -2.02 8.17
CA ARG A 50 10.71 -2.81 6.94
C ARG A 50 9.51 -2.61 6.03
N LEU A 51 8.30 -2.53 6.58
CA LEU A 51 7.09 -2.22 5.82
C LEU A 51 7.19 -0.83 5.18
N LEU A 52 7.64 0.19 5.92
CA LEU A 52 7.84 1.55 5.38
C LEU A 52 8.83 1.55 4.21
N ALA A 53 9.99 0.91 4.37
CA ALA A 53 10.98 0.83 3.29
C ALA A 53 10.44 0.08 2.06
N PHE A 54 9.70 -1.01 2.29
CA PHE A 54 9.08 -1.79 1.23
C PHE A 54 8.00 -0.97 0.50
N PHE A 55 7.11 -0.31 1.25
CA PHE A 55 6.04 0.49 0.69
C PHE A 55 6.58 1.69 -0.09
N LEU A 56 7.63 2.36 0.40
CA LEU A 56 8.32 3.41 -0.35
C LEU A 56 8.83 2.92 -1.72
N ALA A 57 9.39 1.71 -1.79
CA ALA A 57 9.84 1.13 -3.05
C ALA A 57 8.66 0.81 -4.00
N HIS A 58 7.55 0.31 -3.44
CA HIS A 58 6.31 0.05 -4.16
C HIS A 58 5.73 1.34 -4.78
N VAL A 59 5.55 2.40 -3.98
CA VAL A 59 4.97 3.66 -4.48
C VAL A 59 5.82 4.31 -5.56
N ILE A 60 7.16 4.31 -5.41
CA ILE A 60 8.07 4.86 -6.43
C ILE A 60 7.90 4.10 -7.76
N LYS A 61 7.83 2.77 -7.70
CA LYS A 61 7.66 1.92 -8.89
C LYS A 61 6.31 2.17 -9.55
N GLU A 62 5.23 2.22 -8.77
CA GLU A 62 3.89 2.48 -9.29
C GLU A 62 3.79 3.87 -9.92
N GLU A 63 4.24 4.92 -9.24
CA GLU A 63 4.18 6.29 -9.76
C GLU A 63 4.96 6.46 -11.06
N GLN A 64 6.15 5.86 -11.16
CA GLN A 64 6.95 5.86 -12.39
C GLN A 64 6.21 5.18 -13.55
N GLN A 65 5.50 4.09 -13.29
CA GLN A 65 4.69 3.40 -14.29
C GLN A 65 3.50 4.27 -14.71
N LEU A 66 2.78 4.85 -13.75
CA LEU A 66 1.60 5.68 -14.00
C LEU A 66 1.91 6.91 -14.86
N GLN A 67 3.07 7.54 -14.67
CA GLN A 67 3.52 8.69 -15.47
C GLN A 67 3.69 8.37 -16.96
N GLN A 68 3.85 7.09 -17.33
CA GLN A 68 3.96 6.68 -18.73
C GLN A 68 2.59 6.68 -19.45
N TYR A 69 1.50 6.58 -18.68
CA TYR A 69 0.15 6.37 -19.23
C TYR A 69 -0.81 7.52 -18.93
N LEU A 70 -0.57 8.31 -17.88
CA LEU A 70 -1.49 9.31 -17.38
C LEU A 70 -0.89 10.73 -17.41
N PRO A 71 -1.73 11.75 -17.65
CA PRO A 71 -1.36 13.15 -17.45
C PRO A 71 -0.82 13.42 -16.04
N THR A 72 0.18 14.28 -15.94
CA THR A 72 0.87 14.63 -14.67
C THR A 72 -0.08 15.07 -13.56
N ASN A 73 -1.15 15.80 -13.88
CA ASN A 73 -2.12 16.26 -12.88
C ASN A 73 -2.89 15.10 -12.24
N ILE A 74 -3.20 14.04 -13.00
CA ILE A 74 -3.88 12.86 -12.48
C ILE A 74 -2.94 12.04 -11.60
N VAL A 75 -1.68 11.88 -12.03
CA VAL A 75 -0.68 11.16 -11.22
C VAL A 75 -0.41 11.91 -9.91
N LYS A 76 -0.37 13.25 -9.94
CA LYS A 76 -0.14 14.06 -8.74
C LYS A 76 -1.18 13.82 -7.64
N GLU A 77 -2.44 13.59 -7.99
CA GLU A 77 -3.48 13.26 -6.99
C GLU A 77 -3.16 11.95 -6.26
N HIS A 78 -2.66 10.95 -7.00
CA HIS A 78 -2.32 9.64 -6.44
C HIS A 78 -1.02 9.67 -5.62
N ILE A 79 -0.02 10.45 -6.05
CA ILE A 79 1.20 10.70 -5.26
C ILE A 79 0.86 11.27 -3.88
N LEU A 80 -0.13 12.17 -3.78
CA LEU A 80 -0.55 12.71 -2.49
C LEU A 80 -1.18 11.65 -1.59
N GLN A 81 -1.90 10.69 -2.15
CA GLN A 81 -2.48 9.57 -1.39
C GLN A 81 -1.37 8.68 -0.80
N HIS A 82 -0.36 8.35 -1.61
CA HIS A 82 0.81 7.62 -1.12
C HIS A 82 1.58 8.39 -0.04
N GLN A 83 1.69 9.72 -0.16
CA GLN A 83 2.35 10.52 0.85
C GLN A 83 1.62 10.43 2.19
N ASP A 84 0.28 10.53 2.20
CA ASP A 84 -0.51 10.39 3.41
C ASP A 84 -0.31 9.00 4.07
N GLU A 85 -0.17 7.93 3.26
CA GLU A 85 0.06 6.56 3.74
C GLU A 85 1.49 6.36 4.29
N LEU A 86 2.49 6.99 3.66
CA LEU A 86 3.87 7.01 4.16
C LEU A 86 3.98 7.78 5.48
N ASP A 87 3.33 8.94 5.58
CA ASP A 87 3.29 9.75 6.80
C ASP A 87 2.63 8.96 7.94
N TYR A 88 1.53 8.24 7.64
CA TYR A 88 0.85 7.38 8.61
C TYR A 88 1.75 6.23 9.12
N LEU A 89 2.55 5.62 8.25
CA LEU A 89 3.53 4.59 8.65
C LEU A 89 4.62 5.17 9.57
N ASP A 90 5.14 6.36 9.26
CA ASP A 90 6.13 7.03 10.11
C ASP A 90 5.56 7.39 11.49
N GLU A 91 4.34 7.95 11.52
CA GLU A 91 3.62 8.23 12.76
C GLU A 91 3.38 6.97 13.60
N SER A 92 3.05 5.86 12.96
CA SER A 92 2.87 4.55 13.62
C SER A 92 4.18 4.07 14.28
N ILE A 93 5.32 4.23 13.59
CA ILE A 93 6.65 3.90 14.14
C ILE A 93 6.96 4.79 15.35
N ILE A 94 6.75 6.10 15.23
CA ILE A 94 6.98 7.07 16.31
C ILE A 94 6.13 6.73 17.53
N SER A 95 4.83 6.50 17.32
CA SER A 95 3.87 6.14 18.38
C SER A 95 4.30 4.86 19.12
N LEU A 96 4.72 3.84 18.37
CA LEU A 96 5.14 2.58 18.95
C LEU A 96 6.45 2.72 19.73
N LYS A 97 7.41 3.52 19.24
CA LYS A 97 8.67 3.85 19.94
C LYS A 97 8.43 4.55 21.27
N VAL A 98 7.37 5.35 21.40
CA VAL A 98 7.00 6.02 22.67
C VAL A 98 6.40 5.03 23.66
N LYS A 99 5.52 4.13 23.20
CA LYS A 99 4.84 3.16 24.07
C LYS A 99 4.58 1.86 23.35
N ILE A 100 5.43 0.88 23.63
CA ILE A 100 5.27 -0.48 23.14
C ILE A 100 4.29 -1.23 24.06
N SER A 101 3.16 -1.67 23.52
CA SER A 101 2.18 -2.50 24.24
C SER A 101 1.26 -3.24 23.27
N SER A 102 0.63 -4.34 23.72
CA SER A 102 -0.34 -5.10 22.92
C SER A 102 -1.43 -4.21 22.32
N ASN A 103 -1.97 -3.28 23.11
CA ASN A 103 -3.04 -2.39 22.69
C ASN A 103 -2.60 -1.42 21.58
N ASN A 104 -1.37 -0.91 21.68
CA ASN A 104 -0.81 -0.02 20.66
C ASN A 104 -0.50 -0.79 19.38
N ILE A 105 0.07 -2.00 19.48
CA ILE A 105 0.33 -2.86 18.32
C ILE A 105 -0.98 -3.23 17.62
N GLN A 106 -2.02 -3.63 18.38
CA GLN A 106 -3.32 -3.98 17.80
C GLN A 106 -3.97 -2.78 17.10
N THR A 107 -3.95 -1.60 17.73
CA THR A 107 -4.47 -0.37 17.12
C THR A 107 -3.80 -0.08 15.79
N ILE A 108 -2.46 -0.17 15.73
CA ILE A 108 -1.69 0.04 14.50
C ILE A 108 -2.05 -1.01 13.45
N VAL A 109 -2.16 -2.30 13.83
CA VAL A 109 -2.55 -3.37 12.91
C VAL A 109 -3.93 -3.13 12.30
N ASP A 110 -4.91 -2.75 13.12
CA ASP A 110 -6.28 -2.51 12.65
C ASP A 110 -6.33 -1.35 11.65
N GLN A 111 -5.60 -0.28 11.96
CA GLN A 111 -5.52 0.91 11.10
C GLN A 111 -4.75 0.62 9.81
N LEU A 112 -3.58 -0.02 9.84
CA LEU A 112 -2.83 -0.41 8.64
C LEU A 112 -3.67 -1.31 7.73
N ASN A 113 -4.42 -2.27 8.31
CA ASN A 113 -5.34 -3.09 7.55
C ASN A 113 -6.40 -2.28 6.81
N GLN A 114 -6.91 -1.23 7.44
CA GLN A 114 -7.90 -0.34 6.82
C GLN A 114 -7.26 0.52 5.73
N GLU A 115 -6.12 1.14 6.01
CA GLU A 115 -5.42 2.01 5.05
C GLU A 115 -5.01 1.24 3.80
N PHE A 116 -4.34 0.10 3.92
CA PHE A 116 -3.91 -0.66 2.75
C PHE A 116 -5.04 -1.36 2.00
N LYS A 117 -6.20 -1.58 2.64
CA LYS A 117 -7.43 -1.94 1.90
C LYS A 117 -7.95 -0.75 1.10
N ASN A 118 -7.91 0.45 1.65
CA ASN A 118 -8.33 1.66 0.94
C ASN A 118 -7.40 1.94 -0.25
N HIS A 119 -6.08 1.85 -0.05
CA HIS A 119 -5.05 1.92 -1.09
C HIS A 119 -5.44 1.12 -2.34
N ILE A 120 -5.57 -0.19 -2.18
CA ILE A 120 -5.82 -1.12 -3.29
C ILE A 120 -7.22 -0.91 -3.89
N TYR A 121 -8.25 -0.90 -3.05
CA TYR A 121 -9.63 -0.96 -3.55
C TYR A 121 -10.15 0.38 -4.03
N ARG A 122 -9.58 1.50 -3.56
CA ARG A 122 -10.04 2.84 -3.91
C ARG A 122 -9.03 3.58 -4.76
N TYR A 123 -7.75 3.62 -4.37
CA TYR A 123 -6.78 4.49 -5.02
C TYR A 123 -6.25 3.83 -6.29
N ASP A 124 -5.63 2.66 -6.18
CA ASP A 124 -5.06 1.90 -7.31
C ASP A 124 -6.14 1.53 -8.31
N ARG A 125 -7.25 0.99 -7.81
CA ARG A 125 -8.35 0.60 -8.69
C ARG A 125 -8.91 1.78 -9.48
N ASN A 126 -9.02 2.95 -8.87
CA ASN A 126 -9.53 4.15 -9.55
C ASN A 126 -8.54 4.62 -10.62
N ILE A 127 -7.24 4.69 -10.30
CA ILE A 127 -6.26 5.14 -11.27
C ILE A 127 -6.12 4.15 -12.44
N MET A 128 -6.19 2.84 -12.19
CA MET A 128 -6.24 1.82 -13.24
C MET A 128 -7.47 1.98 -14.14
N GLN A 129 -8.64 2.31 -13.59
CA GLN A 129 -9.83 2.61 -14.40
C GLN A 129 -9.64 3.86 -15.27
N LYS A 130 -8.91 4.89 -14.79
CA LYS A 130 -8.58 6.07 -15.59
C LYS A 130 -7.68 5.69 -16.78
N ILE A 131 -6.70 4.80 -16.58
CA ILE A 131 -5.83 4.28 -17.66
C ILE A 131 -6.66 3.60 -18.75
N ILE A 132 -7.54 2.67 -18.36
CA ILE A 132 -8.38 1.91 -19.30
C ILE A 132 -9.26 2.85 -20.14
N LYS A 133 -9.86 3.86 -19.51
CA LYS A 133 -10.70 4.85 -20.21
C LYS A 133 -9.91 5.63 -21.25
N ILE A 134 -8.69 6.07 -20.91
CA ILE A 134 -7.84 6.82 -21.83
C ILE A 134 -7.41 5.95 -23.00
N GLN A 135 -7.01 4.70 -22.75
CA GLN A 135 -6.62 3.77 -23.82
C GLN A 135 -7.77 3.46 -24.77
N ASN A 136 -8.97 3.19 -24.24
CA ASN A 136 -10.16 2.94 -25.05
C ASN A 136 -10.64 4.16 -25.83
N SER A 137 -10.31 5.38 -25.40
CA SER A 137 -10.64 6.62 -26.12
C SER A 137 -9.67 6.97 -27.25
N LYS A 138 -8.52 6.28 -27.32
CA LYS A 138 -7.50 6.44 -28.38
C LYS A 138 -7.71 5.47 -29.55
N HIS A 139 -8.69 4.57 -29.46
CA HIS A 139 -9.13 3.64 -30.50
C HIS A 139 -10.50 4.06 -31.04
#